data_AF-A0A7W8Z519-F1
#
_entry.id   AF-A0A7W8Z519-F1
#
_cell.length_a   1.000
_cell.length_b   1.000
_cell.length_c   1.000
_cell.angle_alpha   90.00
_cell.angle_beta   90.00
_cell.angle_gamma   90.00
#
_symmetry.space_group_name_H-M   'P 1'
#
loop_
_entity.id
_entity.type
_entity.pdbx_description
1 polymer ?
#
loop_
_entity_poly.entity_id
_entity_poly.type
_entity_poly.pdbx_seq_one_letter_code
_entity_poly.pdbx_strand_id
1 'polypeptide(L)'
;MDDYHQAETPDDALTGGGARLPEEGWTPPTWEEVVRAHSARVYRLAYRLTGNVHDAEDLTQEVFVRVFRSLSSYTPGTFEGWLHRITTNLFLDMARRRQRIRFEGLGDDAAERLRGREPSPAQVFDDAQLEPDIQAALDSLQPEFRAAVVLCDIEGLSYEEIAATLGVKLGTVRSRIHRGRSQLREALEHRAPRRDELPPTVTREGA
;
A
#
# COMPACT_ATOMS: atom_id res chain seq x y z
N MET A 1 -6.40 -40.94 8.99
CA MET A 1 -6.91 -40.87 10.37
C MET A 1 -6.37 -39.58 10.91
N ASP A 2 -7.25 -38.60 10.86
CA ASP A 2 -6.96 -37.19 10.73
C ASP A 2 -6.66 -36.56 12.08
N ASP A 3 -5.68 -35.67 12.13
CA ASP A 3 -5.47 -34.78 13.27
C ASP A 3 -5.22 -33.36 12.72
N TYR A 4 -6.31 -32.65 12.46
CA TYR A 4 -6.31 -31.23 12.12
C TYR A 4 -6.25 -30.44 13.42
N HIS A 5 -5.05 -29.99 13.79
CA HIS A 5 -4.90 -28.95 14.82
C HIS A 5 -5.39 -27.61 14.25
N GLN A 6 -6.57 -27.23 14.72
CA GLN A 6 -7.27 -26.00 14.43
C GLN A 6 -6.50 -24.82 15.05
N ALA A 7 -5.85 -24.01 14.21
CA ALA A 7 -5.28 -22.73 14.64
C ALA A 7 -6.42 -21.72 14.76
N GLU A 8 -6.81 -21.42 16.00
CA GLU A 8 -7.68 -20.29 16.33
C GLU A 8 -6.99 -18.98 15.92
N THR A 9 -7.65 -18.22 15.06
CA THR A 9 -7.30 -16.81 14.81
C THR A 9 -7.84 -15.97 15.97
N PRO A 10 -7.02 -15.13 16.64
CA PRO A 10 -7.55 -14.20 17.62
C PRO A 10 -8.24 -13.06 16.88
N ASP A 11 -9.56 -13.19 16.72
CA ASP A 11 -10.49 -12.11 16.45
C ASP A 11 -11.07 -11.66 17.79
N ASP A 12 -10.41 -10.70 18.45
CA ASP A 12 -11.09 -9.77 19.34
C ASP A 12 -10.11 -8.74 19.92
N ALA A 13 -10.55 -7.48 19.87
CA ALA A 13 -10.15 -6.32 20.68
C ALA A 13 -9.58 -5.13 19.90
N LEU A 14 -10.46 -4.37 19.24
CA LEU A 14 -10.30 -2.91 19.06
C LEU A 14 -11.66 -2.20 19.12
N THR A 15 -12.36 -2.27 20.26
CA THR A 15 -13.46 -1.37 20.60
C THR A 15 -13.07 -0.57 21.85
N GLY A 16 -12.31 0.49 21.64
CA GLY A 16 -11.95 1.45 22.68
C GLY A 16 -12.17 2.88 22.17
N GLY A 17 -13.34 3.44 22.47
CA GLY A 17 -13.63 4.86 22.21
C GLY A 17 -15.09 5.13 21.91
N GLY A 18 -15.85 5.49 22.95
CA GLY A 18 -17.13 6.21 22.94
C GLY A 18 -18.08 5.97 21.76
N ALA A 19 -19.13 5.17 21.98
CA ALA A 19 -20.29 5.10 21.11
C ALA A 19 -20.94 6.49 20.99
N ARG A 20 -20.54 7.26 19.97
CA ARG A 20 -21.30 8.40 19.50
C ARG A 20 -22.50 7.83 18.76
N LEU A 21 -23.71 8.12 19.27
CA LEU A 21 -24.95 7.76 18.59
C LEU A 21 -24.87 8.22 17.12
N PRO A 22 -25.27 7.39 16.15
CA PRO A 22 -25.27 7.80 14.75
C PRO A 22 -26.13 9.06 14.64
N GLU A 23 -25.54 10.13 14.10
CA GLU A 23 -26.30 11.34 13.77
C GLU A 23 -27.44 10.96 12.82
N GLU A 24 -28.64 11.46 13.08
CA GLU A 24 -29.83 11.22 12.26
C GLU A 24 -29.51 11.52 10.78
N GLY A 25 -29.51 10.49 9.93
CA GLY A 25 -29.40 10.62 8.47
C GLY A 25 -28.22 9.92 7.79
N TRP A 26 -27.34 9.19 8.49
CA TRP A 26 -26.29 8.43 7.79
C TRP A 26 -26.84 7.16 7.13
N THR A 27 -26.79 7.11 5.80
CA THR A 27 -27.04 5.89 5.01
C THR A 27 -25.70 5.38 4.48
N PRO A 28 -25.32 4.11 4.72
CA PRO A 28 -24.09 3.56 4.15
C PRO A 28 -24.14 3.58 2.62
N PRO A 29 -23.01 3.84 1.93
CA PRO A 29 -22.97 3.79 0.48
C PRO A 29 -23.30 2.39 -0.02
N THR A 30 -23.96 2.29 -1.17
CA THR A 30 -24.22 1.01 -1.81
C THR A 30 -22.92 0.38 -2.30
N TRP A 31 -22.92 -0.95 -2.47
CA TRP A 31 -21.78 -1.67 -3.03
C TRP A 31 -21.34 -1.13 -4.40
N GLU A 32 -22.29 -0.85 -5.29
CA GLU A 32 -22.01 -0.32 -6.62
C GLU A 32 -21.35 1.06 -6.58
N GLU A 33 -21.80 1.93 -5.68
CA GLU A 33 -21.19 3.25 -5.47
C GLU A 33 -19.76 3.13 -4.97
N VAL A 34 -19.51 2.23 -4.01
CA VAL A 34 -18.17 1.95 -3.48
C VAL A 34 -17.24 1.47 -4.58
N VAL A 35 -17.64 0.47 -5.36
CA VAL A 35 -16.80 -0.08 -6.43
C VAL A 35 -16.52 0.96 -7.49
N ARG A 36 -17.55 1.69 -7.95
CA ARG A 36 -17.42 2.72 -8.97
C ARG A 36 -16.49 3.85 -8.53
N ALA A 37 -16.58 4.30 -7.28
CA ALA A 37 -15.79 5.41 -6.77
C ALA A 37 -14.33 5.04 -6.44
N HIS A 38 -14.08 3.78 -6.01
CA HIS A 38 -12.80 3.44 -5.39
C HIS A 38 -11.97 2.39 -6.12
N SER A 39 -12.55 1.62 -7.06
CA SER A 39 -11.85 0.52 -7.76
C SER A 39 -10.54 0.95 -8.41
N ALA A 40 -10.57 2.00 -9.22
CA ALA A 40 -9.38 2.50 -9.90
C ALA A 40 -8.30 2.96 -8.92
N ARG A 41 -8.69 3.56 -7.79
CA ARG A 41 -7.72 4.02 -6.78
C ARG A 41 -7.10 2.86 -6.01
N VAL A 42 -7.91 1.91 -5.55
CA VAL A 42 -7.43 0.71 -4.87
C VAL A 42 -6.47 -0.05 -5.78
N TYR A 43 -6.83 -0.21 -7.06
CA TYR A 43 -5.95 -0.86 -8.04
C TYR A 43 -4.62 -0.12 -8.22
N ARG A 44 -4.63 1.21 -8.35
CA ARG A 44 -3.39 1.98 -8.45
C ARG A 44 -2.50 1.82 -7.22
N LEU A 45 -3.07 1.91 -6.02
CA LEU A 45 -2.33 1.68 -4.78
C LEU A 45 -1.77 0.26 -4.72
N ALA A 46 -2.59 -0.75 -5.02
CA ALA A 46 -2.19 -2.16 -5.07
C ALA A 46 -1.01 -2.34 -6.04
N TYR A 47 -1.10 -1.78 -7.26
CA TYR A 47 -0.03 -1.84 -8.25
C TYR A 47 1.26 -1.17 -7.78
N ARG A 48 1.18 -0.01 -7.13
CA ARG A 48 2.37 0.67 -6.56
C ARG A 48 3.05 -0.16 -5.48
N LEU A 49 2.26 -0.91 -4.71
CA LEU A 49 2.76 -1.80 -3.68
C LEU A 49 3.33 -3.10 -4.26
N THR A 50 2.67 -3.75 -5.21
CA THR A 50 3.04 -5.09 -5.71
C THR A 50 4.02 -5.07 -6.88
N GLY A 51 3.99 -4.03 -7.72
CA GLY A 51 4.89 -3.85 -8.86
C GLY A 51 4.57 -4.70 -10.10
N ASN A 52 3.49 -5.48 -10.08
CA ASN A 52 3.03 -6.29 -11.21
C ASN A 52 1.51 -6.38 -11.27
N VAL A 53 0.99 -6.57 -12.49
CA VAL A 53 -0.45 -6.52 -12.79
C VAL A 53 -1.21 -7.63 -12.06
N HIS A 54 -0.75 -8.87 -12.14
CA HIS A 54 -1.46 -10.01 -11.54
C HIS A 54 -1.58 -9.88 -10.01
N ASP A 55 -0.48 -9.62 -9.30
CA ASP A 55 -0.55 -9.41 -7.84
C ASP A 55 -1.41 -8.19 -7.49
N ALA A 56 -1.46 -7.16 -8.35
CA ALA A 56 -2.30 -5.98 -8.12
C ALA A 56 -3.79 -6.28 -8.30
N GLU A 57 -4.16 -7.04 -9.33
CA GLU A 57 -5.52 -7.52 -9.57
C GLU A 57 -5.99 -8.39 -8.41
N ASP A 58 -5.18 -9.37 -8.01
CA ASP A 58 -5.48 -10.28 -6.89
C ASP A 58 -5.67 -9.51 -5.57
N LEU A 59 -4.73 -8.60 -5.25
CA LEU A 59 -4.81 -7.76 -4.07
C LEU A 59 -6.07 -6.87 -4.09
N THR A 60 -6.39 -6.28 -5.25
CA THR A 60 -7.59 -5.45 -5.41
C THR A 60 -8.86 -6.24 -5.16
N GLN A 61 -8.96 -7.44 -5.74
CA GLN A 61 -10.10 -8.33 -5.51
C GLN A 61 -10.22 -8.69 -4.02
N GLU A 62 -9.10 -9.05 -3.37
CA GLU A 62 -9.11 -9.41 -1.95
C GLU A 62 -9.50 -8.23 -1.04
N VAL A 63 -9.11 -7.00 -1.39
CA VAL A 63 -9.57 -5.77 -0.72
C VAL A 63 -11.09 -5.64 -0.83
N PHE A 64 -11.63 -5.72 -2.04
CA PHE A 64 -13.07 -5.55 -2.28
C PHE A 64 -13.91 -6.65 -1.64
N VAL A 65 -13.41 -7.88 -1.57
CA VAL A 65 -14.05 -8.97 -0.80
C VAL A 65 -14.12 -8.63 0.69
N ARG A 66 -13.07 -8.06 1.29
CA ARG A 66 -13.10 -7.61 2.70
C ARG A 66 -14.04 -6.43 2.90
N VAL A 67 -14.00 -5.45 2.00
CA VAL A 67 -14.90 -4.29 2.06
C VAL A 67 -16.35 -4.74 2.00
N PHE A 68 -16.71 -5.61 1.05
CA PHE A 68 -18.08 -6.14 0.92
C PHE A 68 -18.58 -6.81 2.20
N ARG A 69 -17.75 -7.64 2.84
CA ARG A 69 -18.08 -8.35 4.09
C ARG A 69 -18.26 -7.44 5.29
N SER A 70 -17.62 -6.27 5.29
CA SER A 70 -17.60 -5.35 6.42
C SER A 70 -18.39 -4.06 6.18
N LEU A 71 -18.92 -3.84 4.98
CA LEU A 71 -19.61 -2.60 4.61
C LEU A 71 -20.86 -2.36 5.45
N SER A 72 -21.59 -3.42 5.79
CA SER A 72 -22.82 -3.34 6.60
C SER A 72 -22.57 -2.93 8.05
N SER A 73 -21.35 -3.10 8.55
CA SER A 73 -20.93 -2.74 9.91
C SER A 73 -19.97 -1.55 9.93
N TYR A 74 -19.76 -0.90 8.78
CA TYR A 74 -18.90 0.27 8.71
C TYR A 74 -19.55 1.43 9.45
N THR A 75 -18.76 2.16 10.23
CA THR A 75 -19.20 3.36 10.95
C THR A 75 -18.53 4.58 10.31
N PRO A 76 -19.20 5.74 10.20
CA PRO A 76 -18.64 6.94 9.58
C PRO A 76 -17.23 7.30 10.07
N GLY A 77 -16.30 7.43 9.12
CA GLY A 77 -14.92 7.89 9.27
C GLY A 77 -14.36 8.23 7.89
N THR A 78 -13.04 8.31 7.72
CA THR A 78 -12.46 8.45 6.38
C THR A 78 -12.46 7.09 5.67
N PHE A 79 -13.42 6.89 4.77
CA PHE A 79 -13.53 5.67 3.95
C PHE A 79 -12.21 5.35 3.22
N GLU A 80 -11.54 6.40 2.76
CA GLU A 80 -10.21 6.36 2.18
C GLU A 80 -9.14 5.77 3.13
N GLY A 81 -9.06 6.26 4.38
CA GLY A 81 -8.12 5.73 5.36
C GLY A 81 -8.40 4.27 5.69
N TRP A 82 -9.67 3.86 5.67
CA TRP A 82 -10.07 2.46 5.82
C TRP A 82 -9.60 1.59 4.65
N LEU A 83 -9.78 2.04 3.40
CA LEU A 83 -9.27 1.35 2.21
C LEU A 83 -7.74 1.24 2.21
N HIS A 84 -7.03 2.32 2.56
CA HIS A 84 -5.57 2.30 2.68
C HIS A 84 -5.10 1.27 3.71
N ARG A 85 -5.79 1.18 4.85
CA ARG A 85 -5.50 0.19 5.89
C ARG A 85 -5.69 -1.23 5.38
N ILE A 86 -6.84 -1.55 4.77
CA ILE A 86 -7.10 -2.90 4.26
C ILE A 86 -6.06 -3.27 3.19
N THR A 87 -5.87 -2.40 2.19
CA THR A 87 -4.96 -2.64 1.05
C THR A 87 -3.52 -2.84 1.52
N THR A 88 -3.02 -1.97 2.39
CA THR A 88 -1.63 -2.03 2.83
C THR A 88 -1.37 -3.20 3.76
N ASN A 89 -2.31 -3.54 4.65
CA ASN A 89 -2.15 -4.68 5.54
C ASN A 89 -2.15 -6.00 4.77
N LEU A 90 -3.03 -6.14 3.76
CA LEU A 90 -3.03 -7.30 2.89
C LEU A 90 -1.73 -7.46 2.12
N PHE A 91 -1.23 -6.37 1.54
CA PHE A 91 0.09 -6.38 0.88
C PHE A 91 1.20 -6.83 1.83
N LEU A 92 1.26 -6.29 3.06
CA LEU A 92 2.27 -6.66 4.04
C LEU A 92 2.13 -8.12 4.51
N ASP A 93 0.90 -8.63 4.64
CA ASP A 93 0.63 -10.03 4.94
C ASP A 93 1.13 -10.96 3.83
N MET A 94 0.81 -10.64 2.57
CA MET A 94 1.29 -11.37 1.40
C MET A 94 2.83 -11.39 1.36
N ALA A 95 3.46 -10.24 1.60
CA ALA A 95 4.92 -10.12 1.59
C ALA A 95 5.57 -10.95 2.70
N ARG A 96 5.03 -10.92 3.93
CA ARG A 96 5.50 -11.73 5.06
C ARG A 96 5.38 -13.24 4.78
N ARG A 97 4.25 -13.67 4.21
CA ARG A 97 4.03 -15.07 3.81
C ARG A 97 5.05 -15.52 2.76
N ARG A 98 5.27 -14.70 1.72
CA ARG A 98 6.25 -14.96 0.65
C ARG A 98 7.68 -15.07 1.19
N GLN A 99 8.04 -14.21 2.13
CA GLN A 99 9.34 -14.25 2.80
C GLN A 99 9.49 -15.53 3.63
N ARG A 100 8.47 -15.92 4.41
CA ARG A 100 8.51 -17.16 5.21
C ARG A 100 8.65 -18.41 4.34
N ILE A 101 7.89 -18.54 3.25
CA ILE A 101 8.01 -19.65 2.29
C ILE A 101 9.41 -19.72 1.70
N ARG A 102 10.02 -18.57 1.36
CA ARG A 102 11.40 -18.54 0.87
C ARG A 102 12.39 -19.06 1.92
N PHE A 103 12.22 -18.71 3.19
CA PHE A 103 13.08 -19.19 4.27
C PHE A 103 12.86 -20.68 4.58
N GLU A 104 11.63 -21.19 4.53
CA GLU A 104 11.30 -22.60 4.78
C GLU A 104 11.65 -23.51 3.58
N GLY A 105 11.66 -22.97 2.36
CA GLY A 105 11.94 -23.69 1.11
C GLY A 105 13.41 -23.72 0.68
N LEU A 106 14.34 -23.19 1.49
CA LEU A 106 15.78 -23.21 1.19
C LEU A 106 16.48 -24.38 1.89
N GLY A 107 16.27 -25.57 1.33
CA GLY A 107 17.40 -26.45 0.98
C GLY A 107 17.92 -25.99 -0.38
N ASP A 108 19.00 -25.22 -0.35
CA ASP A 108 20.02 -24.91 -1.39
C ASP A 108 19.70 -24.71 -2.90
N ASP A 109 18.45 -24.61 -3.39
CA ASP A 109 18.20 -24.45 -4.85
C ASP A 109 17.03 -23.50 -5.21
N ALA A 110 17.02 -22.29 -4.66
CA ALA A 110 15.98 -21.29 -5.00
C ALA A 110 16.52 -19.86 -5.21
N ALA A 111 17.78 -19.72 -5.64
CA ALA A 111 18.32 -18.42 -6.02
C ALA A 111 17.78 -17.88 -7.36
N GLU A 112 17.02 -18.67 -8.13
CA GLU A 112 16.61 -18.27 -9.47
C GLU A 112 15.20 -18.74 -9.82
N ARG A 113 14.18 -18.09 -9.26
CA ARG A 113 12.81 -18.23 -9.76
C ARG A 113 12.16 -16.87 -10.02
N LEU A 114 12.28 -16.50 -11.30
CA LEU A 114 11.35 -15.74 -12.13
C LEU A 114 10.81 -14.41 -11.54
N ARG A 115 11.47 -13.33 -11.94
CA ARG A 115 10.74 -12.09 -12.29
C ARG A 115 10.16 -12.28 -13.69
N GLY A 116 8.97 -12.87 -13.78
CA GLY A 116 8.18 -12.84 -15.00
C GLY A 116 7.59 -11.45 -15.17
N ARG A 117 8.17 -10.65 -16.07
CA ARG A 117 7.64 -9.34 -16.47
C ARG A 117 7.14 -9.49 -17.90
N GLU A 118 5.92 -9.97 -18.06
CA GLU A 118 5.18 -9.88 -19.32
C GLU A 118 4.02 -8.89 -19.12
N PRO A 119 3.93 -7.81 -19.91
CA PRO A 119 2.76 -6.94 -19.86
C PRO A 119 1.61 -7.57 -20.66
N SER A 120 0.44 -7.74 -20.05
CA SER A 120 -0.80 -8.03 -20.78
C SER A 120 -1.42 -6.72 -21.32
N PRO A 121 -1.95 -6.69 -22.55
CA PRO A 121 -2.68 -5.53 -23.06
C PRO A 121 -4.16 -5.51 -22.62
N ALA A 122 -4.66 -4.29 -22.36
CA ALA A 122 -6.03 -3.85 -22.04
C ALA A 122 -6.40 -3.89 -20.54
N GLN A 123 -6.76 -2.80 -19.86
CA GLN A 123 -7.63 -1.69 -20.26
C GLN A 123 -7.25 -0.33 -19.62
N VAL A 124 -7.05 0.68 -20.48
CA VAL A 124 -7.23 2.15 -20.33
C VAL A 124 -6.32 2.97 -19.38
N PHE A 125 -5.32 3.58 -20.02
CA PHE A 125 -4.65 4.90 -19.77
C PHE A 125 -5.68 6.03 -19.53
N ASP A 126 -5.51 7.13 -18.77
CA ASP A 126 -4.40 8.04 -18.41
C ASP A 126 -4.56 8.42 -16.92
N ASP A 127 -3.58 8.86 -16.12
CA ASP A 127 -2.73 10.06 -16.27
C ASP A 127 -1.47 9.98 -15.35
N ALA A 128 -1.17 8.79 -14.80
CA ALA A 128 -0.17 8.63 -13.73
C ALA A 128 0.58 7.29 -13.80
N GLN A 129 0.97 6.85 -14.99
CA GLN A 129 2.04 5.85 -15.10
C GLN A 129 3.34 6.51 -14.61
N LEU A 130 3.59 6.38 -13.31
CA LEU A 130 4.92 6.54 -12.73
C LEU A 130 5.87 5.71 -13.61
N GLU A 131 6.95 6.35 -14.07
CA GLU A 131 7.83 5.76 -15.08
C GLU A 131 8.33 4.36 -14.64
N PRO A 132 8.54 3.42 -15.59
CA PRO A 132 8.86 2.02 -15.26
C PRO A 132 10.05 1.85 -14.32
N ASP A 133 11.00 2.77 -14.37
CA ASP A 133 12.17 2.82 -13.51
C ASP A 133 11.86 3.24 -12.07
N ILE A 134 10.91 4.16 -11.85
CA ILE A 134 10.42 4.50 -10.51
C ILE A 134 9.70 3.30 -9.90
N GLN A 135 8.87 2.59 -10.68
CA GLN A 135 8.26 1.35 -10.17
C GLN A 135 9.34 0.31 -9.85
N ALA A 136 10.35 0.13 -10.70
CA ALA A 136 11.47 -0.76 -10.42
C ALA A 136 12.26 -0.35 -9.15
N ALA A 137 12.42 0.95 -8.91
CA ALA A 137 13.05 1.46 -7.69
C ALA A 137 12.21 1.15 -6.45
N LEU A 138 10.89 1.36 -6.51
CA LEU A 138 9.96 0.93 -5.45
C LEU A 138 10.04 -0.58 -5.21
N ASP A 139 10.11 -1.37 -6.30
CA ASP A 139 10.21 -2.82 -6.27
C ASP A 139 11.48 -3.34 -5.56
N SER A 140 12.52 -2.52 -5.50
CA SER A 140 13.79 -2.84 -4.80
C SER A 140 13.72 -2.65 -3.29
N LEU A 141 12.77 -1.84 -2.81
CA LEU A 141 12.61 -1.58 -1.38
C LEU A 141 12.04 -2.78 -0.64
N GLN A 142 12.43 -2.93 0.64
CA GLN A 142 11.73 -3.81 1.57
C GLN A 142 10.24 -3.40 1.66
N PRO A 143 9.31 -4.36 1.78
CA PRO A 143 7.86 -4.11 1.74
C PRO A 143 7.39 -2.99 2.69
N GLU A 144 7.95 -2.94 3.90
CA GLU A 144 7.59 -1.95 4.91
C GLU A 144 8.08 -0.54 4.57
N PHE A 145 9.22 -0.42 3.89
CA PHE A 145 9.74 0.87 3.41
C PHE A 145 8.93 1.34 2.20
N ARG A 146 8.63 0.42 1.28
CA ARG A 146 7.76 0.68 0.12
C ARG A 146 6.40 1.19 0.56
N ALA A 147 5.73 0.48 1.46
CA ALA A 147 4.42 0.88 1.97
C ALA A 147 4.45 2.28 2.59
N ALA A 148 5.45 2.58 3.44
CA ALA A 148 5.55 3.88 4.07
C ALA A 148 5.81 5.02 3.06
N VAL A 149 6.66 4.80 2.07
CA VAL A 149 6.94 5.79 1.02
C VAL A 149 5.73 5.98 0.10
N VAL A 150 5.08 4.91 -0.36
CA VAL A 150 3.90 5.00 -1.22
C VAL A 150 2.77 5.77 -0.52
N LEU A 151 2.48 5.45 0.73
CA LEU A 151 1.44 6.17 1.48
C LEU A 151 1.78 7.66 1.69
N CYS A 152 3.05 7.99 1.90
CA CYS A 152 3.48 9.37 2.13
C CYS A 152 3.58 10.19 0.83
N ASP A 153 4.35 9.69 -0.14
CA ASP A 153 4.82 10.46 -1.29
C ASP A 153 3.87 10.33 -2.49
N ILE A 154 3.04 9.29 -2.54
CA ILE A 154 2.08 9.04 -3.62
C ILE A 154 0.65 9.31 -3.16
N GLU A 155 0.25 8.74 -2.02
CA GLU A 155 -1.12 8.96 -1.48
C GLU A 155 -1.24 10.23 -0.62
N GLY A 156 -0.12 10.86 -0.23
CA GLY A 156 -0.13 12.16 0.45
C GLY A 156 -0.53 12.11 1.92
N LEU A 157 -0.48 10.95 2.58
CA LEU A 157 -0.87 10.82 3.99
C LEU A 157 0.15 11.49 4.92
N SER A 158 -0.36 12.08 6.00
CA SER A 158 0.46 12.54 7.11
C SER A 158 1.14 11.37 7.84
N TYR A 159 2.20 11.65 8.59
CA TYR A 159 2.92 10.59 9.31
C TYR A 159 2.05 9.93 10.39
N GLU A 160 1.14 10.70 10.99
CA GLU A 160 0.15 10.25 11.96
C GLU A 160 -0.87 9.30 11.30
N GLU A 161 -1.39 9.64 10.12
CA GLU A 161 -2.28 8.78 9.35
C GLU A 161 -1.59 7.48 8.91
N ILE A 162 -0.32 7.57 8.48
CA ILE A 162 0.47 6.38 8.14
C ILE A 162 0.68 5.50 9.39
N ALA A 163 0.97 6.10 10.55
CA ALA A 163 1.11 5.36 11.80
C ALA A 163 -0.17 4.59 12.15
N ALA A 164 -1.34 5.24 12.02
CA ALA A 164 -2.65 4.64 12.24
C ALA A 164 -3.06 3.62 11.16
N THR A 165 -2.55 3.78 9.93
CA THR A 165 -2.79 2.86 8.81
C THR A 165 -1.99 1.57 8.99
N LEU A 166 -0.70 1.71 9.32
CA LEU A 166 0.24 0.59 9.45
C LEU A 166 0.25 -0.05 10.85
N GLY A 167 -0.41 0.55 11.84
CA GLY A 167 -0.40 0.07 13.23
C GLY A 167 0.98 0.14 13.89
N VAL A 168 1.78 1.16 13.57
CA VAL A 168 3.15 1.33 14.11
C VAL A 168 3.36 2.69 14.75
N LYS A 169 4.41 2.82 15.57
CA LYS A 169 4.76 4.10 16.22
C LYS A 169 5.18 5.15 15.19
N LEU A 170 4.91 6.43 15.47
CA LEU A 170 5.32 7.56 14.62
C LEU A 170 6.83 7.59 14.32
N GLY A 171 7.67 7.23 15.28
CA GLY A 171 9.12 7.10 15.07
C GLY A 171 9.50 6.00 14.07
N THR A 172 8.72 4.91 14.03
CA THR A 172 8.89 3.83 13.04
C THR A 172 8.52 4.33 11.65
N VAL A 173 7.43 5.10 11.52
CA VAL A 173 7.05 5.72 10.23
C VAL A 173 8.18 6.61 9.71
N ARG A 174 8.67 7.54 10.53
CA ARG A 174 9.76 8.45 10.16
C ARG A 174 11.01 7.71 9.67
N SER A 175 11.43 6.68 10.41
CA SER A 175 12.62 5.90 10.05
C SER A 175 12.43 5.06 8.78
N ARG A 176 11.23 4.49 8.55
CA ARG A 176 10.90 3.76 7.31
C ARG A 176 10.90 4.69 6.10
N ILE A 177 10.24 5.84 6.19
CA ILE A 177 10.20 6.84 5.11
C ILE A 177 11.60 7.33 4.80
N HIS A 178 12.39 7.68 5.81
CA HIS A 178 13.77 8.13 5.61
C HIS A 178 14.60 7.08 4.87
N ARG A 179 14.60 5.82 5.34
CA ARG A 179 15.34 4.73 4.70
C ARG A 179 14.86 4.44 3.29
N GLY A 180 13.55 4.44 3.06
CA GLY A 180 12.97 4.24 1.73
C GLY A 180 13.38 5.35 0.76
N ARG A 181 13.26 6.62 1.16
CA ARG A 181 13.70 7.76 0.34
C ARG A 181 15.20 7.76 0.06
N SER A 182 16.04 7.36 1.02
CA SER A 182 17.48 7.21 0.79
C SER A 182 17.79 6.16 -0.29
N GLN A 183 17.16 4.99 -0.22
CA GLN A 183 17.34 3.92 -1.22
C GLN A 183 16.79 4.33 -2.60
N LEU A 184 15.64 5.01 -2.64
CA LEU A 184 15.09 5.51 -3.91
C LEU A 184 15.99 6.57 -4.54
N ARG A 185 16.59 7.45 -3.73
CA ARG A 185 17.53 8.46 -4.24
C ARG A 185 18.73 7.83 -4.92
N GLU A 186 19.28 6.77 -4.33
CA GLU A 186 20.38 6.00 -4.90
C GLU A 186 19.94 5.28 -6.18
N ALA A 187 18.80 4.57 -6.13
CA ALA A 187 18.28 3.82 -7.28
C ALA A 187 17.90 4.71 -8.47
N LEU A 188 17.50 5.97 -8.23
CA LEU A 188 17.06 6.93 -9.24
C LEU A 188 18.08 8.05 -9.49
N GLU A 189 19.35 7.86 -9.10
CA GLU A 189 20.40 8.87 -9.29
C GLU A 189 20.52 9.31 -10.76
N HIS A 190 20.34 8.38 -11.69
CA HIS A 190 20.36 8.67 -13.13
C HIS A 190 19.26 9.63 -13.60
N ARG A 191 18.22 9.86 -12.77
CA ARG A 191 17.14 10.82 -13.03
C ARG A 191 17.35 12.16 -12.34
N ALA A 192 18.43 12.34 -11.57
CA ALA A 192 18.67 13.60 -10.89
C ALA A 192 18.70 14.73 -11.92
N PRO A 193 17.94 15.83 -11.71
CA PRO A 193 17.97 16.95 -12.64
C PRO A 193 19.41 17.42 -12.79
N ARG A 194 19.87 17.55 -14.05
CA ARG A 194 21.20 18.06 -14.32
C ARG A 194 21.30 19.44 -13.67
N ARG A 195 22.39 19.68 -12.94
CA ARG A 195 22.61 20.94 -12.19
C ARG A 195 22.44 22.21 -13.05
N ASP A 196 22.61 22.10 -14.36
CA ASP A 196 22.45 23.19 -15.34
C ASP A 196 20.98 23.52 -15.71
N GLU A 197 20.01 22.70 -15.28
CA GLU A 197 18.58 22.90 -15.57
C GLU A 197 17.78 23.40 -14.35
N LEU A 198 18.44 23.61 -13.21
CA LEU A 198 17.78 24.20 -12.04
C LEU A 198 17.59 25.71 -12.27
N PRO A 199 16.35 26.23 -12.28
CA PRO A 199 16.15 27.67 -12.30
C PRO A 199 16.87 28.29 -11.10
N PRO A 200 17.52 29.45 -11.26
CA PRO A 200 18.27 30.06 -10.17
C PRO A 200 17.35 30.17 -8.96
N THR A 201 17.76 29.58 -7.84
CA THR A 201 17.10 29.75 -6.55
C THR A 201 16.93 31.23 -6.32
N VAL A 202 15.69 31.70 -6.40
CA VAL A 202 15.35 33.07 -6.02
C VAL A 202 15.55 33.12 -4.51
N THR A 203 16.76 33.49 -4.11
CA THR A 203 17.04 33.98 -2.76
C THR A 203 16.13 35.19 -2.57
N ARG A 204 14.99 35.00 -1.90
CA ARG A 204 14.21 36.12 -1.39
C ARG A 204 15.01 36.73 -0.24
N GLU A 205 15.86 37.67 -0.62
CA GLU A 205 16.53 38.60 0.27
C GLU A 205 15.55 39.75 0.58
N GLY A 206 15.23 39.94 1.86
CA GLY A 206 14.73 41.19 2.42
C GLY A 206 13.21 41.45 2.39
N ALA A 207 12.58 41.35 3.56
CA ALA A 207 11.89 42.46 4.24
C ALA A 207 11.67 42.09 5.72
#